data_AF-A0A9J7XAV0-F1
#
_entry.id   AF-A0A9J7XAV0-F1
#
_cell.length_a   1.000
_cell.length_b   1.000
_cell.length_c   1.000
_cell.angle_alpha   90.00
_cell.angle_beta   90.00
_cell.angle_gamma   90.00
#
_symmetry.space_group_name_H-M   'P 1'
#
loop_
_entity.id
_entity.type
_entity.pdbx_description
1 polymer ?
#
loop_
_entity_poly.entity_id
_entity_poly.type
_entity_poly.pdbx_seq_one_letter_code
_entity_poly.pdbx_strand_id
1 'polypeptide(L)'
;MNQEKYPRSSIEDDFDYGTNVATASVHIRMDFLRKVYTILSLQIIITTAVSALFMLCNPIKNFVHESPLLVLISAIGSLILLLALAVYRHQHPINLYLLFGFVMSFYEYTIVLQAFVLTSAVFLGLTAYTFQSKRDFSKLGASLFAGLWILIIASFMRLFFYNDTMELVFAGAGALLFCGFIIFDTHLLMHKLSPEEHVLASINLYLDIVNLFIYILRILDSMKKH
;
A
#
# COMPACT_ATOMS: atom_id res chain seq x y z
N MET A 1 29.86 -30.23 11.18
CA MET A 1 29.28 -29.38 10.13
C MET A 1 29.41 -27.95 10.62
N ASN A 2 30.47 -27.26 10.20
CA ASN A 2 30.77 -25.91 10.66
C ASN A 2 29.67 -24.96 10.17
N GLN A 3 28.90 -24.42 11.11
CA GLN A 3 28.16 -23.18 10.87
C GLN A 3 29.20 -22.09 10.75
N GLU A 4 29.57 -21.72 9.52
CA GLU A 4 30.23 -20.44 9.29
C GLU A 4 29.24 -19.34 9.68
N LYS A 5 29.36 -18.92 10.93
CA LYS A 5 28.77 -17.71 11.45
C LYS A 5 29.42 -16.58 10.67
N TYR A 6 28.67 -16.04 9.70
CA TYR A 6 29.08 -14.93 8.83
C TYR A 6 29.93 -13.92 9.62
N PRO A 7 31.13 -13.57 9.13
CA PRO A 7 32.00 -12.64 9.85
C PRO A 7 31.26 -11.30 10.01
N ARG A 8 31.45 -10.64 11.16
CA ARG A 8 30.95 -9.28 11.38
C ARG A 8 31.54 -8.37 10.30
N SER A 9 30.67 -7.62 9.61
CA SER A 9 30.95 -6.55 8.63
C SER A 9 32.38 -6.54 8.10
N SER A 10 32.60 -7.17 6.95
CA SER A 10 33.86 -7.08 6.22
C SER A 10 33.98 -5.70 5.56
N ILE A 11 35.21 -5.27 5.26
CA ILE A 11 35.45 -4.01 4.53
C ILE A 11 34.78 -4.06 3.13
N GLU A 12 34.61 -5.24 2.55
CA GLU A 12 33.89 -5.43 1.28
C GLU A 12 32.40 -5.05 1.41
N ASP A 13 31.76 -5.31 2.56
CA ASP A 13 30.35 -5.01 2.81
C ASP A 13 30.07 -3.49 2.86
N ASP A 14 31.05 -2.69 3.28
CA ASP A 14 30.92 -1.22 3.31
C ASP A 14 30.83 -0.62 1.89
N PHE A 15 31.32 -1.31 0.86
CA PHE A 15 31.19 -0.87 -0.54
C PHE A 15 29.85 -1.23 -1.18
N ASP A 16 29.07 -2.14 -0.57
CA ASP A 16 27.74 -2.50 -1.06
C ASP A 16 26.72 -1.37 -0.77
N TYR A 17 26.95 -0.59 0.30
CA TYR A 17 26.16 0.59 0.64
C TYR A 17 26.43 1.73 -0.36
N GLY A 18 25.41 2.10 -1.14
CA GLY A 18 25.51 3.06 -2.25
C GLY A 18 25.40 2.42 -3.64
N THR A 19 25.37 1.09 -3.72
CA THR A 19 25.02 0.35 -4.94
C THR A 19 23.59 -0.18 -4.86
N ASN A 20 23.11 -0.87 -5.92
CA ASN A 20 21.76 -1.43 -5.90
C ASN A 20 21.71 -2.75 -5.11
N VAL A 21 20.52 -3.07 -4.58
CA VAL A 21 20.26 -4.30 -3.81
C VAL A 21 20.54 -5.55 -4.64
N ALA A 22 20.43 -5.52 -5.97
CA ALA A 22 20.72 -6.70 -6.79
C ALA A 22 22.22 -7.07 -6.79
N THR A 23 23.12 -6.09 -6.71
CA THR A 23 24.57 -6.31 -6.70
C THR A 23 25.14 -6.56 -5.32
N ALA A 24 24.41 -6.17 -4.25
CA ALA A 24 24.85 -6.38 -2.88
C ALA A 24 24.94 -7.88 -2.51
N SER A 25 25.80 -8.16 -1.53
CA SER A 25 25.95 -9.49 -0.94
C SER A 25 24.63 -10.04 -0.37
N VAL A 26 24.49 -11.38 -0.36
CA VAL A 26 23.24 -12.06 -0.02
C VAL A 26 22.72 -11.67 1.37
N HIS A 27 23.61 -11.48 2.34
CA HIS A 27 23.20 -11.14 3.70
C HIS A 27 22.64 -9.71 3.79
N ILE A 28 23.26 -8.73 3.10
CA ILE A 28 22.76 -7.35 3.02
C ILE A 28 21.39 -7.31 2.35
N ARG A 29 21.22 -8.07 1.27
CA ARG A 29 19.92 -8.22 0.58
C ARG A 29 18.83 -8.74 1.50
N MET A 30 19.12 -9.82 2.23
CA MET A 30 18.16 -10.42 3.15
C MET A 30 17.84 -9.51 4.33
N ASP A 31 18.82 -8.76 4.84
CA ASP A 31 18.61 -7.78 5.92
C ASP A 31 17.80 -6.58 5.44
N PHE A 32 18.04 -6.09 4.22
CA PHE A 32 17.23 -5.07 3.56
C PHE A 32 15.77 -5.52 3.42
N LEU A 33 15.55 -6.70 2.82
CA LEU A 33 14.19 -7.26 2.68
C LEU A 33 13.52 -7.40 4.04
N ARG A 34 14.22 -7.94 5.05
CA ARG A 34 13.69 -8.08 6.41
C ARG A 34 13.25 -6.72 6.96
N LYS A 35 14.09 -5.69 6.88
CA LYS A 35 13.74 -4.34 7.34
C LYS A 35 12.48 -3.81 6.65
N VAL A 36 12.40 -3.92 5.33
CA VAL A 36 11.23 -3.44 4.56
C VAL A 36 9.95 -4.15 5.01
N TYR A 37 9.93 -5.48 5.01
CA TYR A 37 8.72 -6.25 5.36
C TYR A 37 8.39 -6.18 6.85
N THR A 38 9.37 -5.97 7.74
CA THR A 38 9.11 -5.71 9.16
C THR A 38 8.43 -4.35 9.36
N ILE A 39 8.93 -3.28 8.73
CA ILE A 39 8.28 -1.96 8.80
C ILE A 39 6.87 -2.03 8.21
N LEU A 40 6.73 -2.65 7.04
CA LEU A 40 5.45 -2.83 6.37
C LEU A 40 4.43 -3.58 7.25
N SER A 41 4.84 -4.71 7.83
CA SER A 41 3.97 -5.51 8.70
C SER A 41 3.56 -4.73 9.94
N LEU A 42 4.49 -3.98 10.54
CA LEU A 42 4.20 -3.14 11.70
C LEU A 42 3.20 -2.03 11.34
N GLN A 43 3.37 -1.39 10.19
CA GLN A 43 2.43 -0.38 9.70
C GLN A 43 1.03 -0.99 9.52
N ILE A 44 0.90 -2.17 8.91
CA ILE A 44 -0.39 -2.86 8.75
C ILE A 44 -1.03 -3.22 10.10
N ILE A 45 -0.24 -3.72 11.06
CA ILE A 45 -0.73 -4.07 12.40
C ILE A 45 -1.24 -2.84 13.13
N ILE A 46 -0.47 -1.76 13.17
CA ILE A 46 -0.88 -0.51 13.84
C ILE A 46 -2.13 0.05 13.18
N THR A 47 -2.14 0.09 11.85
CA THR A 47 -3.27 0.58 11.06
C THR A 47 -4.55 -0.22 11.34
N THR A 48 -4.44 -1.55 11.36
CA THR A 48 -5.55 -2.46 11.68
C THR A 48 -6.02 -2.28 13.12
N ALA A 49 -5.10 -2.15 14.08
CA ALA A 49 -5.43 -1.96 15.49
C ALA A 49 -6.16 -0.64 15.74
N VAL A 50 -5.69 0.47 15.15
CA VAL A 50 -6.36 1.78 15.21
C VAL A 50 -7.75 1.68 14.57
N SER A 51 -7.87 1.04 13.41
CA SER A 51 -9.17 0.88 12.74
C SER A 51 -10.16 0.05 13.54
N ALA A 52 -9.70 -1.06 14.10
CA ALA A 52 -10.52 -1.91 14.96
C ALA A 52 -11.02 -1.13 16.19
N LEU A 53 -10.16 -0.31 16.81
CA LEU A 53 -10.56 0.54 17.93
C LEU A 53 -11.67 1.52 17.52
N PHE A 54 -11.53 2.20 16.38
CA PHE A 54 -12.54 3.14 15.86
C PHE A 54 -13.86 2.43 15.55
N MET A 55 -13.82 1.23 14.96
CA MET A 55 -15.02 0.45 14.62
C MET A 55 -15.74 -0.13 15.85
N LEU A 56 -15.01 -0.43 16.92
CA LEU A 56 -15.58 -0.95 18.18
C LEU A 56 -16.16 0.17 19.06
N CYS A 57 -15.79 1.43 18.81
CA CYS A 57 -16.33 2.59 19.50
C CYS A 57 -17.58 3.16 18.79
N ASN A 58 -18.77 2.71 19.21
CA ASN A 58 -20.07 3.21 18.72
C ASN A 58 -20.22 4.75 18.68
N PRO A 59 -19.73 5.53 19.67
CA PRO A 59 -19.85 7.00 19.62
C PRO A 59 -19.08 7.61 18.45
N ILE A 60 -17.89 7.07 18.14
CA ILE A 60 -17.03 7.53 17.06
C ILE A 60 -17.65 7.16 15.71
N LYS A 61 -18.18 5.93 15.60
CA LYS A 61 -18.91 5.48 14.42
C LYS A 61 -20.10 6.39 14.10
N ASN A 62 -20.95 6.68 15.08
CA ASN A 62 -22.13 7.51 14.87
C ASN A 62 -21.76 8.96 14.53
N PHE A 63 -20.78 9.55 15.22
CA PHE A 63 -20.29 10.90 14.94
C PHE A 63 -19.76 11.06 13.51
N VAL A 64 -19.09 10.03 13.01
CA VAL A 64 -18.49 9.98 11.68
C VAL A 64 -19.56 9.81 10.58
N HIS A 65 -20.62 9.04 10.83
CA HIS A 65 -21.76 8.91 9.91
C HIS A 65 -22.69 10.14 9.88
N GLU A 66 -22.80 10.86 11.00
CA GLU A 66 -23.67 12.04 11.11
C GLU A 66 -23.09 13.31 10.47
N SER A 67 -21.81 13.31 10.08
CA SER A 67 -21.11 14.50 9.59
C SER A 67 -20.58 14.33 8.15
N PRO A 68 -21.39 14.60 7.11
CA PRO A 68 -20.98 14.55 5.70
C PRO A 68 -19.76 15.44 5.38
N LEU A 69 -19.56 16.53 6.12
CA LEU A 69 -18.41 17.41 6.00
C LEU A 69 -17.10 16.75 6.44
N LEU A 70 -17.12 15.93 7.50
CA LEU A 70 -15.94 15.18 7.95
C LEU A 70 -15.51 14.14 6.91
N VAL A 71 -16.48 13.51 6.23
CA VAL A 71 -16.24 12.60 5.10
C VAL A 71 -15.54 13.33 3.96
N LEU A 72 -16.02 14.51 3.59
CA LEU A 72 -15.43 15.28 2.49
C LEU A 72 -14.03 15.80 2.84
N ILE A 73 -13.82 16.28 4.08
CA ILE A 73 -12.52 16.74 4.58
C ILE A 73 -11.50 15.59 4.61
N SER A 74 -11.91 14.40 5.03
CA SER A 74 -11.02 13.23 5.02
C SER A 74 -10.73 12.72 3.60
N ALA A 75 -11.69 12.80 2.67
CA ALA A 75 -11.49 12.40 1.28
C ALA A 75 -10.53 13.36 0.58
N ILE A 76 -10.72 14.67 0.76
CA ILE A 76 -9.80 15.71 0.27
C ILE A 76 -8.45 15.59 0.98
N GLY A 77 -8.44 15.35 2.29
CA GLY A 77 -7.25 15.09 3.08
C GLY A 77 -6.49 13.86 2.60
N SER A 78 -7.16 12.78 2.20
CA SER A 78 -6.54 11.57 1.63
C SER A 78 -5.88 11.85 0.29
N LEU A 79 -6.53 12.65 -0.55
CA LEU A 79 -6.03 13.02 -1.86
C LEU A 79 -4.82 13.96 -1.74
N ILE A 80 -4.92 14.98 -0.87
CA ILE A 80 -3.83 15.90 -0.55
C ILE A 80 -2.68 15.13 0.11
N LEU A 81 -2.96 14.14 0.96
CA LEU A 81 -1.93 13.31 1.59
C LEU A 81 -1.25 12.39 0.58
N LEU A 82 -1.99 11.79 -0.36
CA LEU A 82 -1.43 11.02 -1.48
C LEU A 82 -0.50 11.87 -2.34
N LEU A 83 -0.94 13.09 -2.68
CA LEU A 83 -0.14 14.06 -3.42
C LEU A 83 1.05 14.57 -2.60
N ALA A 84 0.86 14.83 -1.30
CA ALA A 84 1.89 15.28 -0.39
C ALA A 84 2.92 14.19 -0.11
N LEU A 85 2.56 12.90 -0.04
CA LEU A 85 3.50 11.79 0.08
C LEU A 85 4.26 11.54 -1.22
N ALA A 86 3.59 11.69 -2.37
CA ALA A 86 4.27 11.65 -3.67
C ALA A 86 5.35 12.74 -3.78
N VAL A 87 5.15 13.89 -3.11
CA VAL A 87 6.09 15.02 -3.09
C VAL A 87 7.10 14.94 -1.91
N TYR A 88 6.66 14.51 -0.72
CA TYR A 88 7.43 14.41 0.54
C TYR A 88 7.68 12.96 0.95
N ARG A 89 8.30 12.23 0.03
CA ARG A 89 8.74 10.82 0.13
C ARG A 89 9.70 10.50 1.28
N HIS A 90 9.97 11.43 2.21
CA HIS A 90 11.01 11.35 3.25
C HIS A 90 10.55 11.63 4.70
N GLN A 91 9.26 11.89 4.97
CA GLN A 91 8.78 12.21 6.33
C GLN A 91 7.80 11.14 6.87
N HIS A 92 7.93 10.81 8.16
CA HIS A 92 7.28 9.69 8.88
C HIS A 92 5.73 9.64 8.74
N PRO A 93 5.11 8.44 8.67
CA PRO A 93 3.72 8.27 8.21
C PRO A 93 2.65 8.34 9.32
N ILE A 94 2.75 9.27 10.27
CA ILE A 94 1.77 9.37 11.39
C ILE A 94 0.36 9.73 10.89
N ASN A 95 0.26 10.55 9.84
CA ASN A 95 -1.04 10.99 9.29
C ASN A 95 -1.81 9.85 8.59
N LEU A 96 -1.13 8.75 8.28
CA LEU A 96 -1.65 7.69 7.44
C LEU A 96 -2.49 6.67 8.23
N TYR A 97 -2.14 6.46 9.51
CA TYR A 97 -2.94 5.70 10.47
C TYR A 97 -4.29 6.37 10.76
N LEU A 98 -4.32 7.70 10.82
CA LEU A 98 -5.53 8.48 11.08
C LEU A 98 -6.52 8.39 9.91
N LEU A 99 -6.02 8.45 8.68
CA LEU A 99 -6.84 8.35 7.48
C LEU A 99 -7.55 7.00 7.38
N PHE A 100 -6.81 5.93 7.63
CA PHE A 100 -7.31 4.58 7.47
C PHE A 100 -8.32 4.21 8.56
N GLY A 101 -8.06 4.61 9.82
CA GLY A 101 -9.03 4.47 10.91
C GLY A 101 -10.35 5.21 10.64
N PHE A 102 -10.28 6.36 9.96
CA PHE A 102 -11.47 7.11 9.56
C PHE A 102 -12.28 6.39 8.47
N VAL A 103 -11.64 5.94 7.38
CA VAL A 103 -12.32 5.23 6.27
C VAL A 103 -13.02 3.97 6.75
N MET A 104 -12.39 3.22 7.66
CA MET A 104 -12.91 1.96 8.20
C MET A 104 -14.16 2.13 9.05
N SER A 105 -14.37 3.30 9.65
CA SER A 105 -15.55 3.61 10.46
C SER A 105 -16.87 3.63 9.64
N PHE A 106 -16.76 3.76 8.31
CA PHE A 106 -17.92 3.81 7.41
C PHE A 106 -18.45 2.45 6.96
N TYR A 107 -17.62 1.41 7.04
CA TYR A 107 -17.96 0.09 6.50
C TYR A 107 -18.36 -0.88 7.61
N GLU A 108 -19.18 -1.85 7.24
CA GLU A 108 -19.51 -2.94 8.15
C GLU A 108 -18.31 -3.83 8.44
N TYR A 109 -18.23 -4.32 9.68
CA TYR A 109 -17.10 -5.11 10.16
C TYR A 109 -16.84 -6.37 9.32
N THR A 110 -17.90 -6.99 8.80
CA THR A 110 -17.83 -8.19 7.95
C THR A 110 -17.14 -7.88 6.62
N ILE A 111 -17.52 -6.77 5.98
CA ILE A 111 -16.97 -6.32 4.70
C ILE A 111 -15.50 -5.92 4.85
N VAL A 112 -15.17 -5.22 5.93
CA VAL A 112 -13.80 -4.84 6.26
C VAL A 112 -12.89 -6.06 6.43
N LEU A 113 -13.35 -7.07 7.17
CA LEU A 113 -12.58 -8.30 7.39
C LEU A 113 -12.39 -9.08 6.07
N GLN A 114 -13.44 -9.20 5.27
CA GLN A 114 -13.36 -9.84 3.95
C GLN A 114 -12.36 -9.11 3.03
N ALA A 115 -12.43 -7.78 2.97
CA ALA A 115 -11.51 -6.97 2.20
C ALA A 115 -10.06 -7.15 2.67
N PHE A 116 -9.84 -7.24 3.99
CA PHE A 116 -8.51 -7.44 4.57
C PHE A 116 -7.92 -8.79 4.18
N VAL A 117 -8.71 -9.86 4.29
CA VAL A 117 -8.28 -11.22 3.91
C VAL A 117 -7.96 -11.28 2.42
N LEU A 118 -8.84 -10.72 1.56
CA LEU A 118 -8.63 -10.74 0.12
C LEU A 118 -7.40 -9.93 -0.29
N THR A 119 -7.24 -8.72 0.27
CA THR A 119 -6.06 -7.87 0.01
C THR A 119 -4.77 -8.57 0.44
N SER A 120 -4.76 -9.18 1.63
CA SER A 120 -3.60 -9.91 2.13
C SER A 120 -3.24 -11.07 1.21
N ALA A 121 -4.24 -11.84 0.75
CA ALA A 121 -4.03 -12.95 -0.18
C ALA A 121 -3.45 -12.47 -1.52
N VAL A 122 -4.01 -11.40 -2.10
CA VAL A 122 -3.54 -10.81 -3.36
C VAL A 122 -2.12 -10.27 -3.21
N PHE A 123 -1.84 -9.48 -2.17
CA PHE A 123 -0.52 -8.93 -1.90
C PHE A 123 0.54 -10.01 -1.75
N LEU A 124 0.29 -11.03 -0.92
CA LEU A 124 1.22 -12.13 -0.71
C LEU A 124 1.44 -12.94 -1.99
N GLY A 125 0.37 -13.21 -2.74
CA GLY A 125 0.44 -13.92 -4.02
C GLY A 125 1.27 -13.17 -5.06
N LEU A 126 1.03 -11.87 -5.24
CA LEU A 126 1.77 -11.03 -6.19
C LEU A 126 3.22 -10.81 -5.77
N THR A 127 3.48 -10.64 -4.47
CA THR A 127 4.84 -10.53 -3.94
C THR A 127 5.63 -11.81 -4.19
N ALA A 128 5.05 -12.97 -3.83
CA ALA A 128 5.66 -14.27 -4.05
C ALA A 128 5.89 -14.56 -5.54
N TYR A 129 4.94 -14.19 -6.40
CA TYR A 129 5.09 -14.29 -7.85
C TYR A 129 6.26 -13.43 -8.34
N THR A 130 6.34 -12.18 -7.90
CA THR A 130 7.39 -11.24 -8.32
C THR A 130 8.77 -11.71 -7.88
N PHE A 131 8.90 -12.23 -6.65
CA PHE A 131 10.14 -12.81 -6.13
C PHE A 131 10.67 -13.98 -6.96
N GLN A 132 9.77 -14.78 -7.53
CA GLN A 132 10.14 -15.94 -8.35
C GLN A 132 10.27 -15.61 -9.84
N SER A 133 9.71 -14.48 -10.27
CA SER A 133 9.67 -14.07 -11.67
C SER A 133 11.03 -13.58 -12.16
N LYS A 134 11.44 -14.08 -13.33
CA LYS A 134 12.63 -13.60 -14.05
C LYS A 134 12.31 -12.43 -15.00
N ARG A 135 11.06 -11.98 -15.04
CA ARG A 135 10.61 -10.92 -15.94
C ARG A 135 11.04 -9.56 -15.40
N ASP A 136 11.55 -8.71 -16.30
CA ASP A 136 11.82 -7.31 -15.98
C ASP A 136 10.51 -6.51 -16.01
N PHE A 137 10.11 -5.99 -14.85
CA PHE A 137 8.90 -5.19 -14.69
C PHE A 137 9.17 -3.68 -14.77
N SER A 138 10.43 -3.25 -14.94
CA SER A 138 10.81 -1.82 -14.98
C SER A 138 10.04 -1.03 -16.05
N LYS A 139 9.65 -1.70 -17.15
CA LYS A 139 8.88 -1.08 -18.25
C LYS A 139 7.43 -0.75 -17.88
N LEU A 140 6.89 -1.32 -16.80
CA LEU A 140 5.52 -1.03 -16.36
C LEU A 140 5.38 0.37 -15.76
N GLY A 141 6.46 0.98 -15.26
CA GLY A 141 6.41 2.25 -14.53
C GLY A 141 5.68 3.38 -15.27
N ALA A 142 5.97 3.58 -16.56
CA ALA A 142 5.31 4.63 -17.36
C ALA A 142 3.81 4.35 -17.55
N SER A 143 3.43 3.09 -17.76
CA SER A 143 2.02 2.69 -17.93
C SER A 143 1.23 2.83 -16.62
N LEU A 144 1.83 2.44 -15.49
CA LEU A 144 1.22 2.55 -14.17
C LEU A 144 1.05 4.02 -13.76
N PHE A 145 2.06 4.84 -14.03
CA PHE A 145 1.99 6.28 -13.80
C PHE A 145 0.87 6.95 -14.61
N ALA A 146 0.75 6.62 -15.90
CA ALA A 146 -0.36 7.11 -16.73
C ALA A 146 -1.72 6.63 -16.20
N GLY A 147 -1.83 5.36 -15.82
CA GLY A 147 -3.05 4.79 -15.23
C GLY A 147 -3.46 5.50 -13.93
N LEU A 148 -2.49 5.88 -13.09
CA LEU A 148 -2.75 6.62 -11.85
C LEU A 148 -3.36 7.99 -12.16
N TRP A 149 -2.81 8.73 -13.12
CA TRP A 149 -3.38 10.01 -13.55
C TRP A 149 -4.79 9.87 -14.10
N ILE A 150 -5.06 8.82 -14.89
CA ILE A 150 -6.39 8.53 -15.39
C ILE A 150 -7.36 8.29 -14.23
N LEU A 151 -6.98 7.49 -13.22
CA LEU A 151 -7.82 7.27 -12.04
C LEU A 151 -8.09 8.55 -11.25
N ILE A 152 -7.06 9.39 -11.07
CA ILE A 152 -7.21 10.68 -10.38
C ILE A 152 -8.22 11.55 -11.12
N ILE A 153 -8.07 11.72 -12.44
CA ILE A 153 -8.99 12.55 -13.24
C ILE A 153 -10.40 11.95 -13.26
N ALA A 154 -10.52 10.63 -13.44
CA ALA A 154 -11.80 9.93 -13.42
C ALA A 154 -12.50 10.02 -12.05
N SER A 155 -11.75 10.13 -10.95
CA SER A 155 -12.34 10.36 -9.62
C SER A 155 -13.07 11.70 -9.51
N PHE A 156 -12.62 12.74 -10.23
CA PHE A 156 -13.35 14.03 -10.32
C PHE A 156 -14.62 13.91 -11.15
N MET A 157 -14.60 13.10 -12.23
CA MET A 157 -15.79 12.89 -13.07
C MET A 157 -16.94 12.22 -12.31
N ARG A 158 -16.62 11.42 -11.29
CA ARG A 158 -17.60 10.79 -10.41
C ARG A 158 -18.50 11.80 -9.68
N LEU A 159 -18.03 13.02 -9.45
CA LEU A 159 -18.84 14.09 -8.81
C LEU A 159 -20.03 14.54 -9.67
N PHE A 160 -19.98 14.31 -10.99
CA PHE A 160 -20.99 14.78 -11.93
C PHE A 160 -21.88 13.66 -12.48
N PHE A 161 -21.35 12.42 -12.59
CA PHE A 161 -22.03 11.31 -13.29
C PHE A 161 -22.08 10.01 -12.47
N TYR A 162 -22.39 10.12 -11.17
CA TYR A 162 -22.40 8.96 -10.27
C TYR A 162 -23.50 7.93 -10.62
N ASN A 163 -23.11 6.66 -10.81
CA ASN A 163 -23.99 5.51 -10.75
C ASN A 163 -23.26 4.29 -10.15
N ASP A 164 -24.01 3.32 -9.63
CA ASP A 164 -23.43 2.19 -8.87
C ASP A 164 -22.57 1.26 -9.74
N THR A 165 -22.92 1.09 -11.03
CA THR A 165 -22.12 0.29 -11.97
C THR A 165 -20.77 0.94 -12.26
N MET A 166 -20.72 2.27 -12.43
CA MET A 166 -19.50 3.03 -12.64
C MET A 166 -18.60 2.97 -11.41
N GLU A 167 -19.18 2.93 -10.21
CA GLU A 167 -18.41 2.76 -8.98
C GLU A 167 -17.70 1.41 -8.93
N LEU A 168 -18.40 0.33 -9.29
CA LEU A 168 -17.81 -1.01 -9.36
C LEU A 168 -16.70 -1.09 -10.41
N VAL A 169 -16.92 -0.53 -11.59
CA VAL A 169 -15.91 -0.48 -12.68
C VAL A 169 -14.69 0.32 -12.25
N PHE A 170 -14.90 1.50 -11.64
CA PHE A 170 -13.82 2.35 -11.14
C PHE A 170 -13.02 1.64 -10.04
N ALA A 171 -13.71 0.97 -9.12
CA ALA A 171 -13.06 0.23 -8.05
C ALA A 171 -12.28 -0.98 -8.57
N GLY A 172 -12.82 -1.71 -9.55
CA GLY A 172 -12.12 -2.80 -10.23
C GLY A 172 -10.86 -2.33 -10.98
N ALA A 173 -10.97 -1.24 -11.73
CA ALA A 173 -9.82 -0.63 -12.42
C ALA A 173 -8.74 -0.16 -11.43
N GLY A 174 -9.16 0.46 -10.32
CA GLY A 174 -8.27 0.84 -9.22
C GLY A 174 -7.54 -0.36 -8.61
N ALA A 175 -8.27 -1.42 -8.26
CA ALA A 175 -7.67 -2.63 -7.70
C ALA A 175 -6.63 -3.25 -8.65
N LEU A 176 -6.94 -3.37 -9.94
CA LEU A 176 -6.00 -3.90 -10.93
C LEU A 176 -4.75 -3.02 -11.09
N LEU A 177 -4.90 -1.70 -11.06
CA LEU A 177 -3.76 -0.79 -11.16
C LEU A 177 -2.82 -0.95 -9.96
N PHE A 178 -3.36 -1.02 -8.75
CA PHE A 178 -2.55 -1.19 -7.54
C PHE A 178 -1.96 -2.60 -7.41
N CYS A 179 -2.61 -3.64 -7.94
CA CYS A 179 -1.94 -4.93 -8.17
C CYS A 179 -0.70 -4.79 -9.07
N GLY A 180 -0.78 -3.97 -10.11
CA GLY A 180 0.34 -3.64 -10.98
C GLY A 180 1.47 -2.90 -10.26
N PHE A 181 1.13 -1.92 -9.41
CA PHE A 181 2.11 -1.22 -8.57
C PHE A 181 2.80 -2.16 -7.58
N ILE A 182 2.08 -3.07 -6.91
CA ILE A 182 2.70 -4.08 -6.02
C ILE A 182 3.79 -4.88 -6.76
N ILE A 183 3.50 -5.35 -7.98
CA ILE A 183 4.49 -6.08 -8.79
C ILE A 183 5.68 -5.18 -9.14
N PHE A 184 5.42 -3.95 -9.57
CA PHE A 184 6.44 -2.99 -9.97
C PHE A 184 7.36 -2.59 -8.81
N ASP A 185 6.79 -2.22 -7.67
CA ASP A 185 7.54 -1.78 -6.50
C ASP A 185 8.26 -2.94 -5.83
N THR A 186 7.67 -4.14 -5.80
CA THR A 186 8.38 -5.35 -5.36
C THR A 186 9.57 -5.65 -6.27
N HIS A 187 9.43 -5.45 -7.58
CA HIS A 187 10.54 -5.62 -8.52
C HIS A 187 11.64 -4.57 -8.32
N LEU A 188 11.27 -3.29 -8.15
CA LEU A 188 12.18 -2.17 -7.89
C LEU A 188 12.98 -2.40 -6.59
N LEU A 189 12.28 -2.83 -5.54
CA LEU A 189 12.83 -3.17 -4.24
C LEU A 189 13.91 -4.24 -4.34
N MET A 190 13.72 -5.27 -5.17
CA MET A 190 14.71 -6.34 -5.32
C MET A 190 15.90 -5.98 -6.22
N HIS A 191 15.71 -5.08 -7.20
CA HIS A 191 16.67 -4.94 -8.31
C HIS A 191 17.29 -3.55 -8.48
N LYS A 192 16.68 -2.50 -7.94
CA LYS A 192 17.03 -1.12 -8.28
C LYS A 192 17.32 -0.24 -7.08
N LEU A 193 16.62 -0.43 -5.96
CA LEU A 193 16.82 0.37 -4.75
C LEU A 193 18.18 0.09 -4.12
N SER A 194 18.72 1.05 -3.38
CA SER A 194 19.86 0.88 -2.49
C SER A 194 19.41 0.26 -1.14
N PRO A 195 20.27 -0.51 -0.45
CA PRO A 195 19.97 -1.03 0.90
C PRO A 195 19.58 0.04 1.93
N GLU A 196 19.93 1.30 1.68
CA GLU A 196 19.59 2.44 2.53
C GLU A 196 18.13 2.90 2.34
N GLU A 197 17.52 2.61 1.20
CA GLU A 197 16.18 3.06 0.82
C GLU A 197 15.05 2.17 1.38
N HIS A 198 15.30 1.43 2.46
CA HIS A 198 14.33 0.49 3.03
C HIS A 198 13.08 1.19 3.58
N VAL A 199 13.22 2.38 4.15
CA VAL A 199 12.06 3.19 4.61
C VAL A 199 11.20 3.58 3.43
N LEU A 200 11.80 4.05 2.35
CA LEU A 200 11.09 4.41 1.13
C LEU A 200 10.36 3.19 0.52
N ALA A 201 11.07 2.07 0.36
CA ALA A 201 10.51 0.85 -0.17
C ALA A 201 9.27 0.39 0.64
N SER A 202 9.35 0.49 1.97
CA SER A 202 8.23 0.14 2.85
C SER A 202 7.02 1.06 2.68
N ILE A 203 7.23 2.37 2.51
CA ILE A 203 6.15 3.35 2.30
C ILE A 203 5.44 3.11 0.98
N ASN A 204 6.18 2.87 -0.10
CA ASN A 204 5.59 2.61 -1.43
C ASN A 204 4.71 1.36 -1.41
N LEU A 205 5.25 0.22 -0.93
CA LEU A 205 4.47 -1.01 -0.80
C LEU A 205 3.27 -0.85 0.12
N TYR A 206 3.41 -0.09 1.21
CA TYR A 206 2.30 0.20 2.11
C TYR A 206 1.18 0.96 1.38
N LEU A 207 1.53 2.00 0.61
CA LEU A 207 0.55 2.78 -0.16
C LEU A 207 -0.18 1.89 -1.17
N ASP A 208 0.51 0.97 -1.82
CA ASP A 208 -0.11 0.05 -2.75
C ASP A 208 -1.12 -0.87 -2.08
N ILE A 209 -0.75 -1.45 -0.93
CA ILE A 209 -1.62 -2.33 -0.14
C ILE A 209 -2.86 -1.57 0.35
N VAL A 210 -2.69 -0.35 0.86
CA VAL A 210 -3.81 0.44 1.37
C VAL A 210 -4.76 0.85 0.25
N ASN A 211 -4.25 1.27 -0.90
CA ASN A 211 -5.12 1.60 -2.02
C ASN A 211 -5.84 0.37 -2.57
N LEU A 212 -5.14 -0.75 -2.73
CA LEU A 212 -5.76 -2.03 -3.10
C LEU A 212 -6.87 -2.42 -2.11
N PHE A 213 -6.61 -2.29 -0.81
CA PHE A 213 -7.58 -2.55 0.24
C PHE A 213 -8.83 -1.68 0.09
N ILE A 214 -8.67 -0.36 -0.09
CA ILE A 214 -9.79 0.56 -0.24
C ILE A 214 -10.63 0.22 -1.48
N TYR A 215 -9.99 -0.16 -2.58
CA TYR A 215 -10.70 -0.55 -3.80
C TYR A 215 -11.45 -1.88 -3.64
N ILE A 216 -10.83 -2.89 -3.03
CA ILE A 216 -11.51 -4.15 -2.71
C ILE A 216 -12.70 -3.90 -1.77
N LEU A 217 -12.53 -3.04 -0.77
CA LEU A 217 -13.59 -2.66 0.16
C LEU A 217 -14.78 -2.04 -0.56
N ARG A 218 -14.53 -1.12 -1.51
CA ARG A 218 -15.57 -0.51 -2.36
C ARG A 218 -16.28 -1.53 -3.24
N ILE A 219 -15.55 -2.50 -3.81
CA ILE A 219 -16.14 -3.58 -4.61
C ILE A 219 -17.12 -4.39 -3.75
N LEU A 220 -16.68 -4.84 -2.57
CA LEU A 220 -17.52 -5.64 -1.67
C LEU A 220 -18.72 -4.86 -1.14
N ASP A 221 -18.55 -3.57 -0.82
CA ASP A 221 -19.66 -2.70 -0.40
C ASP A 221 -20.70 -2.49 -1.51
N SER A 222 -20.24 -2.26 -2.74
CA SER A 222 -21.13 -2.14 -3.91
C SER A 222 -21.89 -3.44 -4.18
N MET A 223 -21.23 -4.60 -4.06
CA MET A 223 -21.87 -5.90 -4.24
C MET A 223 -22.92 -6.22 -3.16
N LYS A 224 -22.78 -5.66 -1.95
CA LYS A 224 -23.75 -5.85 -0.87
C LYS A 224 -25.02 -5.02 -1.03
N LYS A 225 -24.94 -3.88 -1.73
CA LYS A 225 -26.10 -2.98 -1.95
C LYS A 225 -27.10 -3.52 -2.98
N HIS A 226 -26.75 -4.59 -3.69
CA HIS A 226 -27.59 -5.32 -4.63
C HIS A 226 -27.99 -6.68 -4.07
#